data_AF-A0A1F4R345-F1
#
_entry.id   AF-A0A1F4R345-F1
#
_cell.length_a   1.000
_cell.length_b   1.000
_cell.length_c   1.000
_cell.angle_alpha   90.00
_cell.angle_beta   90.00
_cell.angle_gamma   90.00
#
_symmetry.space_group_name_H-M   'P 1'
#
loop_
_entity.id
_entity.type
_entity.pdbx_description
1 polymer ?
#
loop_
_entity_poly.entity_id
_entity_poly.type
_entity_poly.pdbx_seq_one_letter_code
_entity_poly.pdbx_strand_id
1 'polypeptide(L)'
;MAWLKECDCQSYLYHPKERPLFHAPMVLAQGIRLFCCHYHPVAYHQIFSGFLPNLSVLDLLFNEGEQAVAVIQQGMSMRESFAAK
;
A
#
# COMPACT_ATOMS: atom_id res chain seq x y z
N MET A 1 11.24 16.14 -10.39
CA MET A 1 11.18 14.95 -9.52
C MET A 1 12.59 14.39 -9.34
N ALA A 2 13.43 15.07 -8.56
CA ALA A 2 14.80 14.60 -8.28
C ALA A 2 14.79 13.33 -7.43
N TRP A 3 13.84 13.22 -6.50
CA TRP A 3 13.70 12.10 -5.56
C TRP A 3 13.59 10.71 -6.23
N LEU A 4 12.89 10.56 -7.36
CA LEU A 4 12.76 9.25 -8.03
C LEU A 4 14.11 8.72 -8.54
N LYS A 5 14.99 9.62 -8.99
CA LYS A 5 16.34 9.27 -9.46
C LYS A 5 17.32 9.09 -8.32
N GLU A 6 17.17 9.89 -7.26
CA GLU A 6 18.02 9.81 -6.06
C GLU A 6 17.78 8.52 -5.27
N CYS A 7 16.54 8.01 -5.27
CA CYS A 7 16.16 6.81 -4.52
C CYS A 7 16.34 5.50 -5.30
N ASP A 8 16.86 5.53 -6.54
CA ASP A 8 16.99 4.37 -7.43
C ASP A 8 15.74 3.46 -7.43
N CYS A 9 14.56 4.07 -7.55
CA CYS A 9 13.29 3.36 -7.41
C CYS A 9 12.86 2.69 -8.72
N GLN A 10 12.63 1.38 -8.71
CA GLN A 10 12.06 0.64 -9.86
C GLN A 10 10.52 0.63 -9.86
N SER A 11 9.91 1.00 -8.73
CA SER A 11 8.47 1.05 -8.56
C SER A 11 8.05 2.13 -7.58
N TYR A 12 6.87 2.70 -7.79
CA TYR A 12 6.25 3.67 -6.91
C TYR A 12 4.81 3.24 -6.59
N LEU A 13 4.53 3.14 -5.29
CA LEU A 13 3.23 2.81 -4.74
C LEU A 13 2.50 4.11 -4.36
N TYR A 14 1.21 4.19 -4.67
CA TYR A 14 0.40 5.34 -4.29
C TYR A 14 -1.03 4.94 -3.93
N HIS A 15 -1.64 5.70 -3.03
CA HIS A 15 -3.06 5.62 -2.73
C HIS A 15 -3.87 6.35 -3.81
N PRO A 16 -5.09 5.90 -4.19
CA PRO A 16 -5.90 6.56 -5.22
C PRO A 16 -6.05 8.08 -5.06
N LYS A 17 -6.16 8.57 -3.81
CA LYS A 17 -6.27 10.00 -3.48
C LYS A 17 -5.00 10.82 -3.79
N GLU A 18 -3.85 10.17 -3.90
CA GLU A 18 -2.55 10.80 -4.19
C GLU A 18 -2.32 10.96 -5.70
N ARG A 19 -3.15 10.34 -6.55
CA ARG A 19 -3.04 10.43 -8.01
C ARG A 19 -2.90 11.86 -8.56
N PRO A 20 -3.57 12.90 -8.01
CA PRO A 20 -3.40 14.28 -8.46
C PRO A 20 -2.08 14.94 -8.01
N LEU A 21 -1.40 14.38 -7.01
CA LEU A 21 -0.19 14.97 -6.41
C LEU A 21 1.06 14.75 -7.27
N PHE A 22 0.98 13.90 -8.30
CA PHE A 22 2.09 13.63 -9.22
C PHE A 22 1.63 13.40 -10.65
N HIS A 23 2.55 13.65 -11.59
CA HIS A 23 2.32 13.47 -13.00
C HIS A 23 2.66 12.03 -13.44
N ALA A 24 1.69 11.11 -13.34
CA ALA A 24 1.90 9.68 -13.63
C ALA A 24 2.57 9.38 -15.00
N PRO A 25 2.22 10.05 -16.13
CA PRO A 25 2.91 9.80 -17.40
C PRO A 25 4.42 10.06 -17.33
N MET A 26 4.86 11.05 -16.56
CA MET A 26 6.28 11.38 -16.39
C MET A 26 7.01 10.36 -15.52
N VAL A 27 6.33 9.72 -14.57
CA VAL A 27 6.91 8.64 -13.76
C VAL A 27 7.10 7.38 -14.62
N LEU A 28 6.08 7.01 -15.40
CA LEU A 28 6.14 5.88 -16.32
C LEU A 28 7.21 6.07 -17.41
N ALA A 29 7.35 7.28 -17.96
CA ALA A 29 8.38 7.59 -18.96
C ALA A 29 9.82 7.43 -18.44
N GLN A 30 10.02 7.41 -17.12
CA GLN A 30 11.31 7.11 -16.48
C GLN A 30 11.55 5.61 -16.27
N GLY A 31 10.66 4.74 -16.77
CA GLY A 31 10.76 3.29 -16.60
C GLY A 31 10.30 2.78 -15.23
N ILE A 32 9.67 3.63 -14.42
CA ILE A 32 9.24 3.29 -13.06
C ILE A 32 7.82 2.71 -13.10
N ARG A 33 7.63 1.53 -12.51
CA ARG A 33 6.32 0.89 -12.41
C ARG A 33 5.44 1.61 -11.40
N LEU A 34 4.19 1.87 -11.74
CA LEU A 34 3.24 2.54 -10.86
C LEU A 34 2.22 1.56 -10.32
N PHE A 35 2.11 1.44 -9.01
CA PHE A 35 1.12 0.60 -8.34
C PHE A 35 0.14 1.46 -7.56
N CYS A 36 -1.13 1.43 -7.97
CA CYS A 36 -2.22 2.01 -7.19
C CYS A 36 -2.64 0.98 -6.14
N CYS A 37 -2.41 1.29 -4.86
CA CYS A 37 -2.81 0.45 -3.74
C CYS A 37 -3.92 1.13 -2.94
N HIS A 38 -5.06 0.47 -2.86
CA HIS A 38 -6.17 0.87 -2.02
C HIS A 38 -6.33 -0.15 -0.91
N TYR A 39 -6.09 0.27 0.32
CA TYR A 39 -6.32 -0.54 1.50
C TYR A 39 -7.64 -0.15 2.16
N HIS A 40 -8.48 -1.13 2.44
CA HIS A 40 -9.73 -0.98 3.17
C HIS A 40 -9.54 -1.62 4.54
N PRO A 41 -9.99 -0.97 5.64
CA PRO A 41 -9.94 -1.59 6.96
C PRO A 41 -10.68 -2.93 6.97
N VAL A 42 -10.03 -3.97 7.52
CA VAL A 42 -10.61 -5.30 7.68
C VAL A 42 -10.91 -5.52 9.16
N ALA A 43 -12.06 -6.10 9.45
CA ALA A 43 -12.39 -6.54 10.81
C ALA A 43 -11.68 -7.87 11.11
N TYR A 44 -11.14 -7.99 12.31
CA TYR A 44 -10.48 -9.20 12.79
C TYR A 44 -10.80 -9.42 14.27
N HIS A 45 -10.49 -10.60 14.79
CA HIS A 45 -10.75 -10.95 16.18
C HIS A 45 -9.85 -10.12 17.11
N GLN A 46 -10.39 -9.52 18.16
CA GLN A 46 -9.60 -8.85 19.20
C GLN A 46 -9.78 -9.57 20.54
N ILE A 47 -8.70 -10.12 21.07
CA ILE A 47 -8.62 -10.85 22.34
C ILE A 47 -8.64 -9.86 23.51
N PHE A 48 -8.00 -8.70 23.36
CA PHE A 48 -7.90 -7.67 24.38
C PHE A 48 -8.53 -6.36 23.92
N SER A 49 -9.08 -5.60 24.86
CA SER A 49 -9.59 -4.25 24.59
C SER A 49 -8.46 -3.22 24.64
N GLY A 50 -8.56 -2.21 23.79
CA GLY A 50 -7.59 -1.11 23.72
C GLY A 50 -6.73 -1.20 22.47
N PHE A 51 -6.99 -0.32 21.51
CA PHE A 51 -6.13 -0.15 20.35
C PHE A 51 -4.99 0.80 20.69
N LEU A 52 -3.75 0.36 20.50
CA LEU A 52 -2.58 1.22 20.57
C LEU A 52 -2.24 1.74 19.17
N PRO A 53 -2.27 3.07 18.94
CA PRO A 53 -1.90 3.65 17.65
C PRO A 53 -0.52 3.19 17.19
N ASN A 54 -0.38 2.95 15.89
CA ASN A 54 0.85 2.46 15.24
C ASN A 54 1.28 1.03 15.62
N LEU A 55 0.50 0.28 16.39
CA LEU A 55 0.79 -1.12 16.74
C LEU A 55 -0.21 -2.12 16.12
N SER A 56 -0.98 -1.70 15.12
CA SER A 56 -2.03 -2.53 14.47
C SER A 56 -1.52 -3.84 13.90
N VAL A 57 -0.30 -3.87 13.34
CA VAL A 57 0.30 -5.10 12.80
C VAL A 57 0.66 -6.10 13.89
N LEU A 58 1.16 -5.62 15.04
CA LEU A 58 1.47 -6.50 16.17
C LEU A 58 0.19 -7.02 16.81
N ASP A 59 -0.82 -6.15 16.98
CA ASP A 59 -2.13 -6.54 17.48
C ASP A 59 -2.72 -7.63 16.59
N LEU A 60 -2.77 -7.41 15.27
CA LEU A 60 -3.25 -8.41 14.33
C LEU A 60 -2.47 -9.74 14.42
N LEU A 61 -1.13 -9.69 14.49
CA LEU A 61 -0.30 -10.89 14.58
C LEU A 61 -0.58 -11.70 15.84
N PHE A 62 -0.75 -11.04 16.99
CA PHE A 62 -1.04 -11.75 18.25
C PHE A 62 -2.48 -12.24 18.35
N ASN A 63 -3.41 -11.60 17.66
CA ASN A 63 -4.81 -12.04 17.60
C ASN A 63 -5.03 -13.20 16.62
N GLU A 64 -4.39 -13.17 15.45
CA GLU A 64 -4.71 -14.07 14.33
C GLU A 64 -3.58 -15.07 14.02
N GLY A 65 -2.37 -14.87 14.56
CA GLY A 65 -1.21 -15.72 14.33
C GLY A 65 -0.89 -15.87 12.83
N GLU A 66 -0.82 -17.11 12.36
CA GLU A 66 -0.56 -17.44 10.95
C GLU A 66 -1.63 -16.89 9.99
N GLN A 67 -2.86 -16.63 10.48
CA GLN A 67 -3.96 -16.10 9.67
C GLN A 67 -3.83 -14.58 9.42
N ALA A 68 -2.94 -13.88 10.13
CA ALA A 68 -2.77 -12.44 10.01
C ALA A 68 -2.51 -11.99 8.55
N VAL A 69 -1.72 -12.77 7.79
CA VAL A 69 -1.44 -12.47 6.37
C VAL A 69 -2.72 -12.52 5.54
N ALA A 70 -3.53 -13.55 5.72
CA ALA A 70 -4.79 -13.70 4.99
C ALA A 70 -5.76 -12.55 5.32
N VAL A 71 -5.81 -12.12 6.58
CA VAL A 71 -6.63 -10.97 7.02
C VAL A 71 -6.16 -9.66 6.37
N ILE A 72 -4.85 -9.39 6.35
CA ILE A 72 -4.31 -8.17 5.69
C ILE A 72 -4.67 -8.17 4.20
N GLN A 73 -4.55 -9.32 3.54
CA GLN A 73 -4.80 -9.45 2.11
C GLN A 73 -6.27 -9.21 1.73
N GLN A 74 -7.23 -9.49 2.63
CA GLN A 74 -8.65 -9.21 2.39
C GLN A 74 -8.94 -7.72 2.15
N GLY A 75 -8.15 -6.84 2.77
CA GLY A 75 -8.32 -5.40 2.66
C GLY A 75 -7.55 -4.77 1.52
N MET A 76 -6.71 -5.52 0.82
CA MET A 76 -5.76 -4.98 -0.12
C MET A 76 -6.23 -5.13 -1.57
N SER A 77 -6.37 -4.01 -2.27
CA SER A 77 -6.54 -3.98 -3.71
C SER A 77 -5.35 -3.27 -4.36
N MET A 78 -4.60 -3.98 -5.19
CA MET A 78 -3.47 -3.42 -5.92
C MET A 78 -3.70 -3.53 -7.43
N ARG A 79 -3.43 -2.43 -8.15
CA ARG A 79 -3.51 -2.37 -9.62
C ARG A 79 -2.26 -1.71 -10.18
N GLU A 80 -1.61 -2.37 -11.13
CA GLU A 80 -0.53 -1.75 -11.90
C GLU A 80 -1.12 -0.76 -12.90
N SER A 81 -0.50 0.42 -12.99
CA SER A 81 -0.85 1.46 -13.95
C SER A 81 0.06 1.34 -15.17
N PHE A 82 -0.52 1.42 -16.36
CA PHE A 82 0.21 1.35 -17.62
C PHE A 82 0.23 2.71 -18.30
N ALA A 83 1.28 2.97 -19.10
CA ALA A 83 1.27 4.11 -20.01
C ALA A 83 0.23 3.85 -21.11
N ALA A 84 -0.58 4.85 -21.45
CA ALA A 84 -1.39 4.80 -22.66
C ALA A 84 -0.44 4.72 -23.87
N LYS A 85 -0.69 3.77 -24.77
CA LYS A 85 0.03 3.64 -26.05
C LYS A 85 -0.24 4.84 -26.95
#